data_AF-A0AAW1TCX5-F1
#
_entry.id   AF-A0AAW1TCX5-F1
#
_cell.length_a   1.000
_cell.length_b   1.000
_cell.length_c   1.000
_cell.angle_alpha   90.00
_cell.angle_beta   90.00
_cell.angle_gamma   90.00
#
_symmetry.space_group_name_H-M   'P 1'
#
loop_
_entity.id
_entity.type
_entity.pdbx_description
1 polymer ?
#
loop_
_entity_poly.entity_id
_entity_poly.type
_entity_poly.pdbx_seq_one_letter_code
_entity_poly.pdbx_strand_id
1 'polypeptide(L)'
;MKFVARLLHEDGCSLVDEVQQGWLWGQLCSCARKDPPVWPSRLECSSKKHRPLENILAPQHFIAAMAAVTQTVGEHASGKILAMRDISVRQSELLPLILQPLTASAVAAASHRPREEQLPAEEGLAASLPQSSTARAEAIEQAAPAIERLKVILVMLDARLADIKNLWTSGKLRSVGIDGRQTIQLIEALFEHNQNRQNVLEAISSS
;
A
#
# COMPACT_ATOMS: atom_id res chain seq x y z
N MET A 1 -7.58 20.55 -6.46
CA MET A 1 -6.55 20.07 -5.52
C MET A 1 -6.89 20.44 -4.06
N LYS A 2 -7.98 19.93 -3.50
CA LYS A 2 -8.35 20.12 -2.07
C LYS A 2 -8.51 18.79 -1.31
N PHE A 3 -8.21 17.66 -1.95
CA PHE A 3 -8.52 16.32 -1.44
C PHE A 3 -7.41 15.71 -0.57
N VAL A 4 -6.15 16.16 -0.74
CA VAL A 4 -5.00 15.70 0.06
C VAL A 4 -4.95 16.38 1.44
N ALA A 5 -5.65 17.51 1.62
CA ALA A 5 -5.58 18.30 2.86
C ALA A 5 -6.55 17.84 3.97
N ARG A 6 -7.45 16.87 3.70
CA ARG A 6 -8.47 16.44 4.69
C ARG A 6 -8.15 15.17 5.45
N LEU A 7 -7.05 14.48 5.11
CA LEU A 7 -6.55 13.29 5.80
C LEU A 7 -5.58 13.61 6.96
N LEU A 8 -5.43 14.89 7.32
CA LEU A 8 -4.39 15.38 8.23
C LEU A 8 -4.91 16.03 9.53
N HIS A 9 -6.16 15.77 9.95
CA HIS A 9 -6.65 16.30 11.24
C HIS A 9 -7.04 15.17 12.21
N GLU A 10 -6.19 15.04 13.24
CA GLU A 10 -6.41 14.67 14.65
C GLU A 10 -7.59 13.74 15.01
N ASP A 11 -7.25 12.51 15.42
CA ASP A 11 -7.37 12.00 16.80
C ASP A 11 -7.72 10.51 16.81
N GLY A 12 -6.83 9.70 17.40
CA GLY A 12 -7.18 8.45 18.10
C GLY A 12 -7.91 7.31 17.35
N CYS A 13 -8.13 7.40 16.04
CA CYS A 13 -8.75 6.31 15.29
C CYS A 13 -7.72 5.23 14.93
N SER A 14 -8.08 3.97 15.19
CA SER A 14 -7.31 2.79 14.79
C SER A 14 -6.95 2.91 13.30
N LEU A 15 -5.69 2.65 12.92
CA LEU A 15 -5.28 2.59 11.52
C LEU A 15 -6.20 1.69 10.69
N VAL A 16 -6.75 0.65 11.32
CA VAL A 16 -7.75 -0.25 10.73
C VAL A 16 -9.05 0.49 10.42
N ASP A 17 -9.52 1.36 11.32
CA ASP A 17 -10.70 2.19 11.11
C ASP A 17 -10.42 3.32 10.11
N GLU A 18 -9.24 3.94 10.09
CA GLU A 18 -8.88 4.95 9.07
C GLU A 18 -8.74 4.34 7.68
N VAL A 19 -8.13 3.16 7.56
CA VAL A 19 -8.01 2.44 6.28
C VAL A 19 -9.38 1.91 5.85
N GLN A 20 -10.16 1.31 6.76
CA GLN A 20 -11.53 0.89 6.47
C GLN A 20 -12.43 2.08 6.15
N GLN A 21 -12.32 3.22 6.84
CA GLN A 21 -13.09 4.42 6.54
C GLN A 21 -12.62 5.10 5.26
N GLY A 22 -11.32 5.16 4.98
CA GLY A 22 -10.79 5.67 3.71
C GLY A 22 -11.24 4.83 2.52
N TRP A 23 -11.26 3.50 2.67
CA TRP A 23 -11.84 2.57 1.69
C TRP A 23 -13.35 2.67 1.61
N LEU A 24 -14.02 2.80 2.76
CA LEU A 24 -15.45 3.06 2.82
C LEU A 24 -15.74 4.39 2.14
N TRP A 25 -14.95 5.46 2.22
CA TRP A 25 -15.15 6.70 1.47
C TRP A 25 -14.84 6.58 -0.03
N GLY A 26 -13.88 5.73 -0.40
CA GLY A 26 -13.71 5.27 -1.78
C GLY A 26 -14.95 4.54 -2.33
N GLN A 27 -15.77 3.96 -1.45
CA GLN A 27 -17.06 3.33 -1.76
C GLN A 27 -18.30 4.19 -1.38
N LEU A 28 -18.16 5.20 -0.50
CA LEU A 28 -19.21 6.01 0.15
C LEU A 28 -19.23 7.45 -0.36
N CYS A 29 -18.66 7.71 -1.54
CA CYS A 29 -19.30 8.68 -2.42
C CYS A 29 -20.72 8.27 -2.84
N SER A 30 -21.25 7.14 -2.35
CA SER A 30 -22.66 6.79 -2.41
C SER A 30 -23.18 6.34 -1.05
N CYS A 31 -24.30 6.95 -0.64
CA CYS A 31 -25.22 6.54 0.43
C CYS A 31 -24.92 7.00 1.86
N ALA A 32 -25.38 8.21 2.18
CA ALA A 32 -25.87 8.51 3.51
C ALA A 32 -27.21 7.78 3.75
N ARG A 33 -27.28 6.87 4.74
CA ARG A 33 -28.48 6.67 5.59
C ARG A 33 -28.20 5.82 6.82
N LYS A 34 -28.95 6.17 7.87
CA LYS A 34 -29.06 5.53 9.18
C LYS A 34 -29.63 4.11 9.02
N ASP A 35 -28.85 3.09 9.33
CA ASP A 35 -29.22 1.81 9.98
C ASP A 35 -28.02 0.82 9.89
N PRO A 36 -27.85 -0.11 10.86
CA PRO A 36 -26.62 -0.91 10.99
C PRO A 36 -26.52 -2.09 10.00
N PRO A 37 -25.31 -2.60 9.67
CA PRO A 37 -25.12 -3.45 8.49
C PRO A 37 -25.30 -4.94 8.77
N VAL A 38 -26.18 -5.57 7.99
CA VAL A 38 -26.11 -6.99 7.61
C VAL A 38 -25.28 -7.04 6.32
N TRP A 39 -24.18 -7.81 6.30
CA TRP A 39 -23.30 -7.92 5.13
C TRP A 39 -23.91 -8.84 4.05
N PRO A 40 -24.11 -8.37 2.80
CA PRO A 40 -24.44 -9.24 1.68
C PRO A 40 -23.18 -9.58 0.86
N SER A 41 -22.98 -10.87 0.58
CA SER A 41 -21.80 -11.45 -0.10
C SER A 41 -21.71 -11.20 -1.61
N ARG A 42 -22.30 -10.15 -2.15
CA ARG A 42 -22.17 -9.77 -3.59
C ARG A 42 -22.43 -8.28 -3.77
N LEU A 43 -21.36 -7.51 -3.98
CA LEU A 43 -21.45 -6.13 -4.41
C LEU A 43 -21.52 -6.10 -5.95
N GLU A 44 -22.73 -6.14 -6.49
CA GLU A 44 -23.00 -5.66 -7.85
C GLU A 44 -23.00 -4.13 -7.82
N CYS A 45 -21.87 -3.50 -8.16
CA CYS A 45 -21.80 -2.06 -8.33
C CYS A 45 -22.56 -1.65 -9.61
N SER A 46 -23.76 -1.09 -9.42
CA SER A 46 -24.56 -0.44 -10.47
C SER A 46 -23.82 0.79 -11.04
N SER A 47 -23.14 0.56 -12.15
CA SER A 47 -22.48 1.55 -13.00
C SER A 47 -23.49 2.48 -13.67
N LYS A 48 -23.61 3.71 -13.19
CA LYS A 48 -24.11 4.83 -14.00
C LYS A 48 -23.18 6.04 -13.85
N LYS A 49 -22.31 6.21 -14.87
CA LYS A 49 -21.58 7.43 -15.25
C LYS A 49 -20.29 7.84 -14.50
N HIS A 50 -19.53 6.93 -13.92
CA HIS A 50 -18.10 7.20 -13.76
C HIS A 50 -17.40 6.79 -15.06
N ARG A 51 -17.03 7.77 -15.90
CA ARG A 51 -16.04 7.50 -16.95
C ARG A 51 -14.73 7.15 -16.22
N PRO A 52 -14.17 5.94 -16.38
CA PRO A 52 -12.89 5.62 -15.77
C PRO A 52 -11.86 6.64 -16.27
N LEU A 53 -10.97 7.12 -15.39
CA LEU A 53 -9.90 8.09 -15.72
C LEU A 53 -9.08 7.66 -16.94
N GLU A 54 -9.08 6.36 -17.21
CA GLU A 54 -8.48 5.64 -18.32
C GLU A 54 -8.99 6.02 -19.72
N ASN A 55 -10.18 6.61 -19.81
CA ASN A 55 -10.75 7.12 -21.07
C ASN A 55 -10.45 8.61 -21.30
N ILE A 56 -9.78 9.26 -20.34
CA ILE A 56 -9.50 10.71 -20.36
C ILE A 56 -7.99 10.96 -20.51
N LEU A 57 -7.15 10.06 -19.98
CA LEU A 57 -5.70 10.22 -19.96
C LEU A 57 -5.01 9.37 -21.03
N ALA A 58 -3.98 9.94 -21.67
CA ALA A 58 -3.07 9.16 -22.50
C ALA A 58 -2.35 8.09 -21.64
N PRO A 59 -1.96 6.93 -22.21
CA PRO A 59 -1.44 5.79 -21.45
C PRO A 59 -0.28 6.13 -20.51
N GLN A 60 0.66 6.97 -20.94
CA GLN A 60 1.79 7.41 -20.12
C GLN A 60 1.36 8.24 -18.90
N HIS A 61 0.35 9.10 -19.05
CA HIS A 61 -0.18 9.91 -17.95
C HIS A 61 -0.98 9.07 -16.97
N PHE A 62 -1.66 8.04 -17.47
CA PHE A 62 -2.34 7.07 -16.63
C PHE A 62 -1.35 6.28 -15.77
N ILE A 63 -0.30 5.71 -16.36
CA ILE A 63 0.75 4.99 -15.63
C ILE A 63 1.39 5.89 -14.57
N ALA A 64 1.75 7.13 -14.93
CA ALA A 64 2.33 8.09 -14.00
C ALA A 64 1.37 8.44 -12.86
N ALA A 65 0.09 8.66 -13.14
CA ALA A 65 -0.93 8.95 -12.13
C ALA A 65 -1.12 7.77 -11.17
N MET A 66 -1.24 6.55 -11.70
CA MET A 66 -1.40 5.35 -10.89
C MET A 66 -0.15 5.07 -10.05
N ALA A 67 1.04 5.23 -10.61
CA ALA A 67 2.29 5.13 -9.86
C ALA A 67 2.35 6.17 -8.72
N ALA A 68 1.96 7.42 -8.99
CA ALA A 68 1.96 8.47 -7.97
C ALA A 68 0.97 8.18 -6.82
N VAL A 69 -0.24 7.70 -7.15
CA VAL A 69 -1.23 7.27 -6.15
C VAL A 69 -0.69 6.09 -5.34
N THR A 70 -0.16 5.08 -6.02
CA THR A 70 0.40 3.87 -5.41
C THR A 70 1.57 4.20 -4.48
N GLN A 71 2.48 5.08 -4.93
CA GLN A 71 3.58 5.60 -4.13
C GLN A 71 3.08 6.31 -2.88
N THR A 72 2.15 7.26 -3.02
CA THR A 72 1.62 8.05 -1.91
C THR A 72 0.93 7.17 -0.86
N VAL A 73 0.12 6.21 -1.30
CA VAL A 73 -0.56 5.26 -0.41
C VAL A 73 0.46 4.35 0.29
N GLY A 74 1.46 3.85 -0.44
CA GLY A 74 2.54 3.03 0.12
C GLY A 74 3.35 3.77 1.18
N GLU A 75 3.73 5.02 0.92
CA GLU A 75 4.46 5.88 1.85
C GLU A 75 3.63 6.18 3.10
N HIS A 76 2.35 6.53 2.92
CA HIS A 76 1.47 6.85 4.03
C HIS A 76 1.23 5.64 4.93
N ALA A 77 0.93 4.47 4.35
CA ALA A 77 0.74 3.23 5.10
C ALA A 77 2.02 2.81 5.83
N SER A 78 3.17 2.84 5.14
CA SER A 78 4.47 2.51 5.75
C SER A 78 4.80 3.45 6.90
N GLY A 79 4.62 4.76 6.71
CA GLY A 79 4.89 5.77 7.72
C GLY A 79 3.99 5.62 8.95
N LYS A 80 2.71 5.33 8.73
CA LYS A 80 1.75 5.10 9.83
C LYS A 80 2.11 3.86 10.65
N ILE A 81 2.46 2.73 10.02
CA ILE A 81 2.88 1.51 10.74
C ILE A 81 4.16 1.78 11.54
N LEU A 82 5.17 2.40 10.93
CA LEU A 82 6.43 2.70 11.60
C LEU A 82 6.30 3.72 12.74
N ALA A 83 5.24 4.54 12.73
CA ALA A 83 4.94 5.48 13.80
C ALA A 83 4.15 4.85 14.98
N MET A 84 3.67 3.60 14.85
CA MET A 84 2.98 2.91 15.94
C MET A 84 3.96 2.60 17.07
N ARG A 85 3.62 3.00 18.29
CA ARG A 85 4.46 2.76 19.48
C ARG A 85 4.36 1.33 20.00
N ASP A 86 3.20 0.71 19.83
CA ASP A 86 2.89 -0.63 20.31
C ASP A 86 1.96 -1.28 19.26
N ILE A 87 2.32 -2.47 18.81
CA ILE A 87 1.58 -3.27 17.85
C ILE A 87 1.25 -4.58 18.53
N SER A 88 0.01 -4.70 18.99
CA SER A 88 -0.48 -5.95 19.58
C SER A 88 -0.39 -7.11 18.59
N VAL A 89 -0.29 -8.35 19.10
CA VAL A 89 -0.29 -9.58 18.29
C VAL A 89 -1.46 -9.61 17.30
N ARG A 90 -2.65 -9.20 17.75
CA ARG A 90 -3.83 -9.13 16.87
C ARG A 90 -3.63 -8.13 15.73
N GLN A 91 -3.00 -6.98 15.98
CA GLN A 91 -2.73 -5.99 14.94
C GLN A 91 -1.64 -6.48 13.98
N SER A 92 -0.58 -7.12 14.47
CA SER A 92 0.48 -7.66 13.61
C SER A 92 -0.05 -8.77 12.68
N GLU A 93 -1.07 -9.52 13.09
CA GLU A 93 -1.77 -10.50 12.25
C GLU A 93 -2.77 -9.85 11.28
N LEU A 94 -3.51 -8.83 11.71
CA LEU A 94 -4.55 -8.18 10.88
C LEU A 94 -3.98 -7.23 9.82
N LEU A 95 -2.91 -6.49 10.13
CA LEU A 95 -2.32 -5.50 9.23
C LEU A 95 -1.89 -6.10 7.88
N PRO A 96 -1.15 -7.24 7.84
CA PRO A 96 -0.86 -7.94 6.60
C PRO A 96 -2.14 -8.30 5.83
N LEU A 97 -3.17 -8.85 6.48
CA LEU A 97 -4.40 -9.25 5.80
C LEU A 97 -5.13 -8.07 5.14
N ILE A 98 -5.13 -6.91 5.79
CA ILE A 98 -5.79 -5.69 5.29
C ILE A 98 -4.96 -5.04 4.17
N LEU A 99 -3.64 -5.05 4.28
CA LEU A 99 -2.75 -4.29 3.38
C LEU A 99 -2.17 -5.14 2.26
N GLN A 100 -2.22 -6.48 2.35
CA GLN A 100 -1.76 -7.39 1.30
C GLN A 100 -2.44 -7.14 -0.05
N PRO A 101 -3.75 -6.84 -0.14
CA PRO A 101 -4.38 -6.46 -1.41
C PRO A 101 -3.74 -5.22 -2.05
N LEU A 102 -3.25 -4.27 -1.25
CA LEU A 102 -2.54 -3.10 -1.78
C LEU A 102 -1.17 -3.48 -2.34
N THR A 103 -0.47 -4.44 -1.72
CA THR A 103 0.85 -4.84 -2.19
C THR A 103 0.85 -5.91 -3.29
N ALA A 104 -0.17 -6.77 -3.33
CA ALA A 104 -0.29 -7.88 -4.27
C ALA A 104 -1.14 -7.50 -5.50
N SER A 105 -2.19 -6.70 -5.29
CA SER A 105 -3.21 -6.45 -6.31
C SER A 105 -3.29 -5.00 -6.76
N ALA A 106 -2.73 -4.00 -6.06
CA ALA A 106 -2.86 -2.61 -6.51
C ALA A 106 -2.20 -2.38 -7.87
N VAL A 107 -1.03 -2.99 -8.10
CA VAL A 107 -0.33 -2.88 -9.38
C VAL A 107 -1.10 -3.60 -10.49
N ALA A 108 -1.64 -4.78 -10.22
CA ALA A 108 -2.46 -5.54 -11.18
C ALA A 108 -3.78 -4.82 -11.49
N ALA A 109 -4.49 -4.34 -10.46
CA ALA A 109 -5.74 -3.59 -10.57
C ALA A 109 -5.53 -2.25 -11.30
N ALA A 110 -4.43 -1.55 -11.02
CA ALA A 110 -4.06 -0.33 -11.72
C ALA A 110 -3.67 -0.55 -13.19
N SER A 111 -3.36 -1.79 -13.58
CA SER A 111 -2.94 -2.12 -14.94
C SER A 111 -4.08 -2.58 -15.85
N HIS A 112 -5.23 -2.90 -15.26
CA HIS A 112 -6.42 -3.27 -16.01
C HIS A 112 -7.05 -2.03 -16.64
N ARG A 113 -6.93 -1.93 -17.96
CA ARG A 113 -7.78 -1.06 -18.77
C ARG A 113 -8.98 -1.89 -19.26
N PRO A 114 -10.25 -1.53 -19.01
CA PRO A 114 -11.37 -2.10 -19.72
C PRO A 114 -11.09 -1.99 -21.20
N ARG A 115 -11.18 -3.12 -21.88
CA ARG A 115 -11.00 -3.24 -23.33
C ARG A 115 -12.17 -2.54 -24.01
N GLU A 116 -12.11 -1.22 -24.16
CA GLU A 116 -12.88 -0.55 -25.20
C GLU A 116 -12.18 -0.81 -26.54
N GLU A 117 -13.01 -1.12 -27.54
CA GLU A 117 -12.68 -1.60 -28.87
C GLU A 117 -11.42 -0.98 -29.46
N GLN A 118 -10.62 -1.85 -30.10
CA GLN A 118 -9.50 -1.47 -30.95
C GLN A 118 -9.99 -0.49 -32.03
N LEU A 119 -9.91 0.80 -31.74
CA LEU A 119 -9.89 1.81 -32.80
C LEU A 119 -8.62 1.56 -33.63
N PRO A 120 -8.73 1.56 -34.97
CA PRO A 120 -7.62 1.22 -35.85
C PRO A 120 -6.45 2.17 -35.58
N ALA A 121 -5.25 1.58 -35.47
CA ALA A 121 -4.02 2.29 -35.19
C ALA A 121 -3.74 3.32 -36.29
N GLU A 122 -3.82 4.61 -35.94
CA GLU A 122 -3.17 5.63 -36.74
C GLU A 122 -1.66 5.51 -36.52
N GLU A 123 -0.97 5.06 -37.56
CA GLU A 123 0.47 4.92 -37.65
C GLU A 123 1.13 6.29 -37.53
N GLY A 124 1.60 6.62 -36.33
CA GLY A 124 2.45 7.79 -36.13
C GLY A 124 2.81 7.97 -34.67
N LEU A 125 4.08 7.73 -34.34
CA LEU A 125 4.77 8.13 -33.10
C LEU A 125 4.55 7.33 -31.79
N ALA A 126 3.76 6.26 -31.74
CA ALA A 126 3.64 5.44 -30.52
C ALA A 126 4.68 4.30 -30.42
N ALA A 127 5.96 4.62 -30.63
CA ALA A 127 7.04 3.68 -30.31
C ALA A 127 7.28 3.72 -28.79
N SER A 128 7.41 2.55 -28.16
CA SER A 128 7.85 2.32 -26.77
C SER A 128 6.87 2.54 -25.60
N LEU A 129 5.59 2.13 -25.74
CA LEU A 129 4.71 1.93 -24.57
C LEU A 129 4.40 0.44 -24.33
N PRO A 130 4.36 -0.02 -23.06
CA PRO A 130 4.02 -1.39 -22.71
C PRO A 130 2.56 -1.72 -23.11
N GLN A 131 2.42 -2.53 -24.16
CA GLN A 131 1.10 -2.88 -24.72
C GLN A 131 0.37 -3.92 -23.86
N SER A 132 1.10 -4.82 -23.19
CA SER A 132 0.52 -5.83 -22.28
C SER A 132 0.16 -5.25 -20.92
N SER A 133 -0.85 -5.84 -20.26
CA SER A 133 -1.20 -5.50 -18.88
C SER A 133 -0.06 -5.79 -17.90
N THR A 134 0.74 -6.83 -18.17
CA THR A 134 1.92 -7.20 -17.37
C THR A 134 3.02 -6.13 -17.42
N ALA A 135 3.34 -5.62 -18.61
CA ALA A 135 4.40 -4.62 -18.73
C ALA A 135 3.97 -3.24 -18.18
N ARG A 136 2.65 -2.96 -18.13
CA ARG A 136 2.12 -1.79 -17.40
C ARG A 136 2.22 -1.95 -15.90
N ALA A 137 1.93 -3.14 -15.38
CA ALA A 137 2.09 -3.46 -13.96
C ALA A 137 3.54 -3.26 -13.53
N GLU A 138 4.49 -3.83 -14.26
CA GLU A 138 5.92 -3.66 -13.98
C GLU A 138 6.34 -2.19 -14.02
N ALA A 139 5.86 -1.40 -15.00
CA ALA A 139 6.17 0.02 -15.07
C ALA A 139 5.62 0.82 -13.87
N ILE A 140 4.41 0.49 -13.40
CA ILE A 140 3.82 1.11 -12.20
C ILE A 140 4.61 0.73 -10.95
N GLU A 141 4.99 -0.55 -10.81
CA GLU A 141 5.75 -1.05 -9.66
C GLU A 141 7.15 -0.40 -9.58
N GLN A 142 7.84 -0.29 -10.72
CA GLN A 142 9.14 0.39 -10.79
C GLN A 142 9.04 1.88 -10.44
N ALA A 143 7.92 2.52 -10.80
CA ALA A 143 7.67 3.92 -10.49
C ALA A 143 7.12 4.16 -9.06
N ALA A 144 6.83 3.10 -8.29
CA ALA A 144 6.26 3.18 -6.94
C ALA A 144 7.05 2.34 -5.91
N PRO A 145 8.33 2.67 -5.62
CA PRO A 145 9.18 1.91 -4.70
C PRO A 145 8.64 1.79 -3.27
N ALA A 146 7.71 2.66 -2.85
CA ALA A 146 7.09 2.57 -1.53
C ALA A 146 6.26 1.30 -1.34
N ILE A 147 5.80 0.65 -2.42
CA ILE A 147 5.11 -0.64 -2.32
C ILE A 147 6.07 -1.74 -1.89
N GLU A 148 7.29 -1.78 -2.44
CA GLU A 148 8.28 -2.77 -2.04
C GLU A 148 8.71 -2.56 -0.59
N ARG A 149 8.87 -1.31 -0.18
CA ARG A 149 9.08 -0.95 1.23
C ARG A 149 7.93 -1.45 2.11
N LEU A 150 6.67 -1.21 1.71
CA LEU A 150 5.50 -1.68 2.45
C LEU A 150 5.47 -3.21 2.55
N LYS A 151 5.72 -3.94 1.46
CA LYS A 151 5.81 -5.41 1.47
C LYS A 151 6.81 -5.91 2.51
N VAL A 152 8.00 -5.31 2.56
CA VAL A 152 9.02 -5.68 3.54
C VAL A 152 8.56 -5.40 4.98
N ILE A 153 7.88 -4.28 5.22
CA ILE A 153 7.29 -4.00 6.54
C ILE A 153 6.24 -5.05 6.89
N LEU A 154 5.35 -5.43 5.97
CA LEU A 154 4.35 -6.48 6.22
C LEU A 154 5.00 -7.83 6.53
N VAL A 155 6.09 -8.17 5.85
CA VAL A 155 6.89 -9.36 6.18
C VAL A 155 7.47 -9.26 7.60
N MET A 156 7.96 -8.09 8.01
CA MET A 156 8.48 -7.91 9.38
C MET A 156 7.40 -8.04 10.45
N LEU A 157 6.16 -7.63 10.17
CA LEU A 157 5.03 -7.79 11.11
C LEU A 157 4.71 -9.26 11.40
N ASP A 158 4.96 -10.16 10.45
CA ASP A 158 4.72 -11.61 10.57
C ASP A 158 6.02 -12.41 10.88
N ALA A 159 7.17 -11.73 10.88
CA ALA A 159 8.47 -12.37 11.06
C ALA A 159 8.82 -12.60 12.52
N ARG A 160 9.62 -13.65 12.79
CA ARG A 160 10.24 -13.82 14.11
C ARG A 160 11.41 -12.85 14.27
N LEU A 161 11.76 -12.53 15.51
CA LEU A 161 12.90 -11.65 15.82
C LEU A 161 14.22 -12.10 15.14
N ALA A 162 14.47 -13.40 15.07
CA ALA A 162 15.65 -13.96 14.39
C ALA A 162 15.63 -13.70 12.88
N ASP A 163 14.46 -13.76 12.24
CA ASP A 163 14.30 -13.49 10.81
C ASP A 163 14.51 -12.01 10.52
N ILE A 164 14.00 -11.13 11.37
CA ILE A 164 14.24 -9.68 11.28
C ILE A 164 15.74 -9.37 11.38
N LYS A 165 16.45 -10.01 12.31
CA LYS A 165 17.91 -9.89 12.39
C LYS A 165 18.59 -10.31 11.08
N ASN A 166 18.17 -11.42 10.47
CA ASN A 166 18.72 -11.90 9.20
C ASN A 166 18.42 -10.92 8.03
N LEU A 167 17.23 -10.33 8.01
CA LEU A 167 16.85 -9.30 7.03
C LEU A 167 17.71 -8.03 7.19
N TRP A 168 18.06 -7.67 8.43
CA TRP A 168 18.96 -6.55 8.70
C TRP A 168 20.40 -6.85 8.25
N THR A 169 20.96 -7.98 8.67
CA THR A 169 22.37 -8.33 8.37
C THR A 169 22.61 -8.57 6.89
N SER A 170 21.62 -9.12 6.16
CA SER A 170 21.67 -9.26 4.70
C SER A 170 21.59 -7.93 3.94
N GLY A 171 21.25 -6.82 4.61
CA GLY A 171 21.09 -5.51 3.99
C GLY A 171 19.77 -5.31 3.24
N LYS A 172 18.85 -6.29 3.25
CA LYS A 172 17.57 -6.22 2.54
C LYS A 172 16.68 -5.08 3.04
N LEU A 173 16.71 -4.79 4.34
CA LEU A 173 15.97 -3.65 4.91
C LEU A 173 16.53 -2.31 4.38
N ARG A 174 17.85 -2.17 4.32
CA ARG A 174 18.51 -0.96 3.81
C ARG A 174 18.28 -0.76 2.31
N SER A 175 18.21 -1.83 1.51
CA SER A 175 17.95 -1.71 0.07
C SER A 175 16.56 -1.17 -0.26
N VAL A 176 15.60 -1.26 0.67
CA VAL A 176 14.25 -0.64 0.54
C VAL A 176 14.12 0.67 1.34
N GLY A 177 15.25 1.20 1.81
CA GLY A 177 15.34 2.46 2.55
C GLY A 177 14.88 2.40 4.01
N ILE A 178 14.72 1.21 4.60
CA ILE A 178 14.43 1.07 6.03
C ILE A 178 15.75 1.15 6.80
N ASP A 179 15.90 2.19 7.63
CA ASP A 179 17.10 2.41 8.41
C ASP A 179 17.09 1.65 9.76
N GLY A 180 18.20 1.73 10.49
CA GLY A 180 18.36 1.04 11.77
C GLY A 180 17.40 1.56 12.84
N ARG A 181 17.12 2.87 12.84
CA ARG A 181 16.20 3.49 13.79
C ARG A 181 14.78 2.99 13.58
N GLN A 182 14.32 2.92 12.34
CA GLN A 182 13.00 2.40 11.97
C GLN A 182 12.88 0.91 12.30
N THR A 183 13.95 0.15 12.05
CA THR A 183 14.00 -1.28 12.40
C THR A 183 13.88 -1.48 13.92
N ILE A 184 14.63 -0.71 14.70
CA ILE A 184 14.58 -0.71 16.17
C ILE A 184 13.17 -0.38 16.66
N GLN A 185 12.58 0.71 16.15
CA GLN A 185 11.23 1.13 16.52
C GLN A 185 10.19 0.03 16.27
N LEU A 186 10.27 -0.64 15.12
CA LEU A 186 9.34 -1.72 14.79
C LEU A 186 9.54 -2.95 15.70
N ILE A 187 10.78 -3.30 16.04
CA ILE A 187 11.06 -4.39 16.99
C ILE A 187 10.54 -4.05 18.39
N GLU A 188 10.73 -2.81 18.84
CA GLU A 188 10.22 -2.35 20.13
C GLU A 188 8.69 -2.37 20.18
N ALA A 189 8.03 -2.05 19.07
CA ALA A 189 6.58 -2.06 18.96
C ALA A 189 5.99 -3.47 18.87
N LEU A 190 6.71 -4.45 18.28
CA LEU A 190 6.21 -5.81 18.05
C LEU A 190 6.52 -6.80 19.17
N PHE A 191 7.66 -6.65 19.85
CA PHE A 191 8.17 -7.67 20.76
C PHE A 191 8.28 -7.16 22.20
N GLU A 192 7.79 -7.96 23.15
CA GLU A 192 7.96 -7.71 24.58
C GLU A 192 9.43 -7.60 24.99
N HIS A 193 9.69 -6.87 26.07
CA HIS A 193 11.05 -6.65 26.57
C HIS A 193 11.64 -7.92 27.16
N ASN A 194 12.67 -8.45 26.49
CA ASN A 194 13.46 -9.58 26.96
C ASN A 194 14.91 -9.50 26.49
N GLN A 195 15.78 -10.36 27.02
CA GLN A 195 17.21 -10.36 26.70
C GLN A 195 17.49 -10.60 25.22
N ASN A 196 16.72 -11.47 24.54
CA ASN A 196 16.91 -11.72 23.12
C ASN A 196 16.62 -10.47 22.28
N ARG A 197 15.58 -9.71 22.65
CA ARG A 197 15.26 -8.42 22.03
C ARG A 197 16.41 -7.44 22.20
N GLN A 198 16.93 -7.27 23.42
CA GLN A 198 18.04 -6.36 23.70
C GLN A 198 19.29 -6.69 22.88
N ASN A 199 19.68 -7.96 22.83
CA ASN A 199 20.83 -8.40 22.04
C ASN A 199 20.69 -8.07 20.54
N VAL A 200 19.47 -8.12 19.99
CA VAL A 200 19.20 -7.76 18.59
C VAL A 200 19.23 -6.25 18.39
N LEU A 201 18.64 -5.47 19.31
CA LEU A 201 18.66 -4.02 19.25
C LEU A 201 20.09 -3.46 19.32
N GLU A 202 20.95 -4.02 20.17
CA GLU A 202 22.38 -3.67 20.25
C GLU A 202 23.13 -4.02 18.96
N ALA A 203 22.85 -5.18 18.37
CA ALA A 203 23.46 -5.59 17.10
C ALA A 203 23.04 -4.68 15.92
N ILE A 204 21.82 -4.14 15.94
CA ILE A 204 21.35 -3.19 14.92
C ILE A 204 21.97 -1.81 15.15
N SER A 205 22.07 -1.37 16.41
CA SER A 205 22.59 -0.04 16.77
C SER A 205 24.10 0.12 16.56
N SER A 206 24.83 -0.99 16.55
CA SER A 206 26.29 -1.03 16.35
C SER A 206 26.73 -1.24 14.90
N SER A 207 25.79 -1.47 13.99
CA SER A 207 26.01 -1.65 12.54
C SER A 207 25.84 -0.37 11.74
#